data_AF-A0A2V6GI73-F1
#
_entry.id   AF-A0A2V6GI73-F1
#
_cell.length_a   1.000
_cell.length_b   1.000
_cell.length_c   1.000
_cell.angle_alpha   90.00
_cell.angle_beta   90.00
_cell.angle_gamma   90.00
#
_symmetry.space_group_name_H-M   'P 1'
#
loop_
_entity.id
_entity.type
_entity.pdbx_description
1 polymer ?
#
loop_
_entity_poly.entity_id
_entity_poly.type
_entity_poly.pdbx_seq_one_letter_code
_entity_poly.pdbx_strand_id
1 'polypeptide(L)'
;EPGATNHYDHYTKEESPTELRGGDRDGRHKDRAFRSRERRKHTQRPGSESKPDRRHRDRMPKKEVARGRDTDRANHRPSSDRVAQAPPKPFEGTIRFLPRQSLLENVVAQIKSGSVAYSLFVLARLFLEKPGRYEVRLTAKTEAPLYQLGENGGISVDREFLERNAFRFAQRDFYQVNVVESDPIKGSFSNVARCRLSGTLLGPTNHHAYQPQLRGLYEQRFSRRMSFADYQRQIEIVSDPAVVERWKEEARKITTYTTLREQPPLTFSSAAETERHFRSHYFPALVHSVKDVTVGGTSSRSLADRVLNRAIEQAWVRETRSPSNIMQELASRLRQNGLHIFRHRRGMLFVSPIRVRAFVHEQAGVSPLVNAIFEAVSARAGINRKQLFETLTGNGASEDAEPRRLALASDLRWLISEGYVIEFNDGSLDLPRTKSKQPRQSAEALAASARAVDTLASTTLWPLQLIWREP
;
A
#
# COMPACT_ATOMS: atom_id res chain seq x y z
N GLU A 1 -12.66 -3.15 62.88
CA GLU A 1 -12.86 -1.68 63.01
C GLU A 1 -11.71 -0.93 62.34
N PRO A 2 -11.89 0.35 61.96
CA PRO A 2 -11.57 0.77 60.59
C PRO A 2 -10.78 2.11 60.47
N GLY A 3 -10.74 2.67 59.25
CA GLY A 3 -10.29 4.04 58.92
C GLY A 3 -9.03 4.07 58.06
N ALA A 4 -8.88 4.94 57.05
CA ALA A 4 -9.73 5.99 56.46
C ALA A 4 -9.40 6.08 54.95
N THR A 5 -10.30 6.21 53.96
CA THR A 5 -11.23 7.31 53.61
C THR A 5 -10.59 8.70 53.38
N ASN A 6 -10.60 9.12 52.11
CA ASN A 6 -10.62 10.49 51.53
C ASN A 6 -10.65 10.24 50.00
N HIS A 7 -11.73 10.34 49.22
CA HIS A 7 -12.85 11.28 49.12
C HIS A 7 -12.46 12.70 48.69
N TYR A 8 -12.75 12.99 47.41
CA TYR A 8 -13.14 14.31 46.91
C TYR A 8 -14.01 14.10 45.66
N ASP A 9 -15.32 14.08 45.88
CA ASP A 9 -16.33 14.40 44.87
C ASP A 9 -16.52 15.92 44.78
N HIS A 10 -17.48 16.36 43.96
CA HIS A 10 -17.79 17.73 43.52
C HIS A 10 -16.92 18.22 42.35
N TYR A 11 -17.46 18.63 41.20
CA TYR A 11 -18.83 19.07 40.91
C TYR A 11 -19.51 18.29 39.77
N THR A 12 -20.73 17.83 40.02
CA THR A 12 -21.77 17.71 38.99
C THR A 12 -22.73 18.89 39.12
N LYS A 13 -23.06 19.54 38.00
CA LYS A 13 -24.43 19.96 37.70
C LYS A 13 -24.61 20.25 36.21
N GLU A 14 -25.76 19.81 35.71
CA GLU A 14 -26.26 20.10 34.38
C GLU A 14 -26.69 21.56 34.29
N GLU A 15 -26.59 22.17 33.10
CA GLU A 15 -27.69 22.94 32.50
C GLU A 15 -27.37 23.29 31.03
N SER A 16 -28.42 23.49 30.23
CA SER A 16 -28.39 23.79 28.79
C SER A 16 -29.73 24.46 28.41
N PRO A 17 -29.97 24.90 27.16
CA PRO A 17 -29.19 25.87 26.38
C PRO A 17 -30.07 26.99 25.76
N THR A 18 -29.62 28.25 25.74
CA THR A 18 -30.27 29.41 25.06
C THR A 18 -29.34 30.64 25.13
N GLU A 19 -29.37 31.69 24.29
CA GLU A 19 -29.86 31.91 22.91
C GLU A 19 -29.35 33.29 22.39
N LEU A 20 -29.38 33.56 21.07
CA LEU A 20 -29.25 34.90 20.41
C LEU A 20 -27.87 35.60 20.57
N ARG A 21 -27.38 36.52 19.72
CA ARG A 21 -27.74 37.22 18.46
C ARG A 21 -26.39 37.76 17.90
N GLY A 22 -26.12 38.10 16.62
CA GLY A 22 -26.89 38.14 15.38
C GLY A 22 -26.28 39.19 14.43
N GLY A 23 -26.17 38.88 13.13
CA GLY A 23 -25.77 39.81 12.05
C GLY A 23 -24.25 39.93 11.78
N ASP A 24 -23.80 40.29 10.56
CA ASP A 24 -24.51 40.30 9.27
C ASP A 24 -23.52 40.48 8.10
N ARG A 25 -23.76 39.80 6.96
CA ARG A 25 -23.59 40.32 5.57
C ARG A 25 -23.64 39.23 4.49
N ASP A 26 -24.60 39.44 3.59
CA ASP A 26 -24.74 38.86 2.25
C ASP A 26 -23.43 38.79 1.43
N GLY A 27 -23.29 37.94 0.40
CA GLY A 27 -24.28 37.06 -0.23
C GLY A 27 -24.46 37.36 -1.73
N ARG A 28 -24.35 36.33 -2.59
CA ARG A 28 -25.06 36.23 -3.88
C ARG A 28 -24.94 34.84 -4.48
N HIS A 29 -26.10 34.24 -4.76
CA HIS A 29 -26.29 32.93 -5.38
C HIS A 29 -26.69 33.09 -6.88
N LYS A 30 -26.91 31.95 -7.55
CA LYS A 30 -27.44 31.72 -8.92
C LYS A 30 -26.40 31.56 -10.03
N ASP A 31 -26.60 30.69 -11.03
CA ASP A 31 -27.52 29.55 -11.22
C ASP A 31 -26.94 28.70 -12.36
N ARG A 32 -27.01 27.36 -12.31
CA ARG A 32 -26.93 26.52 -13.53
C ARG A 32 -27.55 25.14 -13.31
N ALA A 33 -28.82 25.03 -13.73
CA ALA A 33 -29.59 23.80 -13.64
C ALA A 33 -29.17 22.75 -14.68
N PHE A 34 -29.17 21.48 -14.27
CA PHE A 34 -29.15 20.33 -15.16
C PHE A 34 -30.48 20.19 -15.91
N ARG A 35 -30.44 19.79 -17.19
CA ARG A 35 -31.57 19.07 -17.83
C ARG A 35 -31.09 17.92 -18.70
N SER A 36 -31.84 16.82 -18.61
CA SER A 36 -31.55 15.50 -19.18
C SER A 36 -31.57 15.47 -20.70
N ARG A 37 -30.85 14.49 -21.28
CA ARG A 37 -30.92 14.16 -22.71
C ARG A 37 -31.47 12.75 -22.90
N GLU A 38 -32.74 12.65 -23.27
CA GLU A 38 -33.41 11.37 -23.54
C GLU A 38 -33.37 11.02 -25.05
N ARG A 39 -33.46 9.73 -25.36
CA ARG A 39 -33.38 9.18 -26.74
C ARG A 39 -34.76 9.22 -27.41
N ARG A 40 -34.81 9.46 -28.73
CA ARG A 40 -35.72 8.76 -29.67
C ARG A 40 -35.18 8.78 -31.11
N LYS A 41 -35.74 7.90 -31.97
CA LYS A 41 -35.18 7.42 -33.25
C LYS A 41 -35.97 7.93 -34.47
N HIS A 42 -35.32 7.93 -35.65
CA HIS A 42 -35.89 7.84 -37.04
C HIS A 42 -36.98 8.88 -37.43
N THR A 43 -37.07 9.41 -38.66
CA THR A 43 -37.16 8.74 -39.98
C THR A 43 -36.79 9.65 -41.18
N GLN A 44 -36.26 9.03 -42.25
CA GLN A 44 -36.51 9.26 -43.70
C GLN A 44 -36.22 10.60 -44.45
N ARG A 45 -35.77 10.41 -45.71
CA ARG A 45 -35.57 11.34 -46.87
C ARG A 45 -36.81 11.26 -47.81
N PRO A 46 -37.06 12.13 -48.84
CA PRO A 46 -36.14 12.71 -49.88
C PRO A 46 -36.38 14.23 -50.17
N GLY A 47 -35.84 14.90 -51.21
CA GLY A 47 -34.68 14.60 -52.10
C GLY A 47 -34.81 15.01 -53.59
N SER A 48 -34.30 16.19 -54.00
CA SER A 48 -34.15 16.72 -55.38
C SER A 48 -32.99 17.75 -55.40
N GLU A 49 -31.95 17.67 -56.24
CA GLU A 49 -31.82 18.14 -57.65
C GLU A 49 -31.87 19.68 -57.82
N SER A 50 -30.99 20.39 -58.57
CA SER A 50 -29.83 19.99 -59.40
C SER A 50 -28.85 21.15 -59.70
N LYS A 51 -27.54 20.91 -59.49
CA LYS A 51 -26.32 21.22 -60.33
C LYS A 51 -26.11 22.61 -61.05
N PRO A 52 -24.94 22.92 -61.69
CA PRO A 52 -24.19 24.15 -61.39
C PRO A 52 -23.81 25.03 -62.62
N ASP A 53 -23.06 26.13 -62.42
CA ASP A 53 -22.06 26.56 -63.42
C ASP A 53 -20.84 27.34 -62.86
N ARG A 54 -19.87 27.64 -63.73
CA ARG A 54 -18.47 28.01 -63.48
C ARG A 54 -17.99 29.21 -64.32
N ARG A 55 -17.10 30.05 -63.73
CA ARG A 55 -16.14 30.99 -64.38
C ARG A 55 -16.80 32.20 -65.09
N HIS A 56 -16.21 33.39 -65.25
CA HIS A 56 -14.80 33.81 -65.37
C HIS A 56 -14.68 35.36 -65.36
N ARG A 57 -13.60 35.96 -64.79
CA ARG A 57 -12.96 37.30 -65.14
C ARG A 57 -13.86 38.59 -65.13
N ASP A 58 -13.38 39.83 -64.95
CA ASP A 58 -12.04 40.43 -64.89
C ASP A 58 -12.03 41.84 -64.21
N ARG A 59 -10.83 42.41 -63.94
CA ARG A 59 -10.47 43.86 -63.77
C ARG A 59 -10.96 44.72 -62.56
N MET A 60 -10.09 44.79 -61.52
CA MET A 60 -9.24 45.94 -61.06
C MET A 60 -9.56 47.40 -61.53
N PRO A 61 -9.23 48.48 -60.76
CA PRO A 61 -7.86 48.71 -60.21
C PRO A 61 -7.60 49.56 -58.93
N LYS A 62 -6.37 49.39 -58.40
CA LYS A 62 -5.49 50.32 -57.60
C LYS A 62 -5.98 50.80 -56.22
N LYS A 63 -5.13 50.76 -55.18
CA LYS A 63 -3.81 51.44 -55.12
C LYS A 63 -2.83 50.78 -54.12
N GLU A 64 -1.53 50.84 -54.43
CA GLU A 64 -0.44 50.34 -53.57
C GLU A 64 0.04 51.41 -52.56
N VAL A 65 0.40 50.97 -51.35
CA VAL A 65 1.54 51.52 -50.57
C VAL A 65 2.18 50.36 -49.81
N ALA A 66 3.49 50.16 -49.94
CA ALA A 66 4.22 49.05 -49.33
C ALA A 66 5.30 49.53 -48.33
N ARG A 67 5.12 49.18 -47.04
CA ARG A 67 6.12 49.06 -45.96
C ARG A 67 5.48 48.13 -44.89
N GLY A 68 6.13 47.16 -44.25
CA GLY A 68 7.49 46.64 -44.34
C GLY A 68 7.96 46.12 -42.97
N ARG A 69 8.04 44.79 -42.79
CA ARG A 69 8.65 44.02 -41.67
C ARG A 69 8.12 44.23 -40.23
N ASP A 70 7.56 43.17 -39.62
CA ASP A 70 8.26 42.31 -38.64
C ASP A 70 7.27 41.43 -37.83
N THR A 71 7.12 40.15 -38.20
CA THR A 71 6.39 39.14 -37.40
C THR A 71 7.02 37.75 -37.49
N ASP A 72 8.35 37.64 -37.29
CA ASP A 72 9.05 36.35 -37.16
C ASP A 72 9.94 36.33 -35.92
N ARG A 73 9.33 36.30 -34.73
CA ARG A 73 10.08 36.16 -33.46
C ARG A 73 9.35 35.39 -32.35
N ALA A 74 8.66 34.32 -32.73
CA ALA A 74 7.91 33.47 -31.80
C ALA A 74 8.12 31.96 -32.05
N ASN A 75 9.37 31.51 -32.27
CA ASN A 75 9.69 30.06 -32.30
C ASN A 75 11.18 29.76 -32.00
N HIS A 76 11.76 30.41 -30.99
CA HIS A 76 13.10 30.08 -30.47
C HIS A 76 13.05 29.76 -28.97
N ARG A 77 12.23 28.77 -28.60
CA ARG A 77 12.56 27.94 -27.42
C ARG A 77 13.56 26.90 -27.91
N PRO A 78 14.79 26.84 -27.37
CA PRO A 78 15.63 25.67 -27.57
C PRO A 78 14.86 24.47 -27.04
N SER A 79 14.47 23.55 -27.92
CA SER A 79 14.05 22.22 -27.50
C SER A 79 15.26 21.62 -26.82
N SER A 80 15.26 21.61 -25.49
CA SER A 80 16.24 20.83 -24.76
C SER A 80 15.98 19.39 -25.15
N ASP A 81 16.93 18.80 -25.89
CA ASP A 81 17.02 17.36 -26.14
C ASP A 81 17.31 16.63 -24.82
N ARG A 82 16.32 16.67 -23.92
CA ARG A 82 16.06 15.57 -23.02
C ARG A 82 15.68 14.42 -23.92
N VAL A 83 16.71 13.67 -24.34
CA VAL A 83 16.59 12.31 -24.86
C VAL A 83 15.48 11.66 -24.07
N ALA A 84 14.35 11.41 -24.73
CA ALA A 84 13.20 10.79 -24.11
C ALA A 84 13.65 9.37 -23.76
N GLN A 85 14.13 9.17 -22.54
CA GLN A 85 14.59 7.88 -22.06
C GLN A 85 13.46 6.90 -22.35
N ALA A 86 13.77 5.90 -23.18
CA ALA A 86 12.79 4.91 -23.60
C ALA A 86 12.07 4.39 -22.34
N PRO A 87 10.73 4.22 -22.39
CA PRO A 87 9.98 3.81 -21.21
C PRO A 87 10.64 2.57 -20.61
N PRO A 88 11.04 2.60 -19.32
CA PRO A 88 11.88 1.56 -18.76
C PRO A 88 11.17 0.22 -18.89
N LYS A 89 11.90 -0.79 -19.37
CA LYS A 89 11.34 -2.12 -19.65
C LYS A 89 10.56 -2.62 -18.43
N PRO A 90 9.32 -3.12 -18.60
CA PRO A 90 8.53 -3.62 -17.48
C PRO A 90 9.25 -4.82 -16.83
N PHE A 91 9.01 -5.04 -15.54
CA PHE A 91 9.53 -6.22 -14.85
C PHE A 91 8.95 -7.51 -15.47
N GLU A 92 9.82 -8.32 -16.06
CA GLU A 92 9.45 -9.59 -16.67
C GLU A 92 9.59 -10.75 -15.67
N GLY A 93 8.64 -10.83 -14.74
CA GLY A 93 8.61 -11.89 -13.73
C GLY A 93 7.24 -12.05 -13.07
N THR A 94 7.17 -12.99 -12.14
CA THR A 94 5.99 -13.25 -11.31
C THR A 94 6.18 -12.61 -9.94
N ILE A 95 5.14 -11.94 -9.44
CA ILE A 95 5.09 -11.34 -8.10
C ILE A 95 4.01 -12.08 -7.30
N ARG A 96 4.35 -12.63 -6.14
CA ARG A 96 3.42 -13.32 -5.24
C ARG A 96 3.49 -12.76 -3.82
N PHE A 97 2.33 -12.63 -3.19
CA PHE A 97 2.22 -12.23 -1.79
C PHE A 97 2.11 -13.48 -0.91
N LEU A 98 3.02 -13.62 0.03
CA LEU A 98 3.10 -14.73 0.98
C LEU A 98 2.71 -14.24 2.38
N PRO A 99 1.96 -15.02 3.18
CA PRO A 99 1.76 -14.69 4.58
C PRO A 99 3.09 -14.80 5.34
N ARG A 100 3.41 -13.80 6.18
CA ARG A 100 4.61 -13.81 7.00
C ARG A 100 4.53 -14.96 8.02
N GLN A 101 5.58 -15.77 8.10
CA GLN A 101 5.53 -17.09 8.74
C GLN A 101 5.15 -17.02 10.24
N SER A 102 5.79 -16.15 11.02
CA SER A 102 5.51 -16.00 12.46
C SER A 102 4.07 -15.56 12.75
N LEU A 103 3.48 -14.71 11.90
CA LEU A 103 2.09 -14.27 12.04
C LEU A 103 1.10 -15.35 11.61
N LEU A 104 1.48 -16.18 10.64
CA LEU A 104 0.70 -17.35 10.24
C LEU A 104 0.64 -18.39 11.35
N GLU A 105 1.75 -18.65 12.05
CA GLU A 105 1.80 -19.57 13.20
C GLU A 105 0.88 -19.12 14.33
N ASN A 106 0.87 -17.83 14.66
CA ASN A 106 -0.08 -17.25 15.62
C ASN A 106 -1.55 -17.44 15.18
N VAL A 107 -1.86 -17.21 13.90
CA VAL A 107 -3.21 -17.44 13.34
C VAL A 107 -3.58 -18.93 13.38
N VAL A 108 -2.64 -19.83 13.07
CA VAL A 108 -2.85 -21.29 13.18
C VAL A 108 -3.14 -21.69 14.61
N ALA A 109 -2.37 -21.20 15.58
CA ALA A 109 -2.57 -21.48 17.01
C ALA A 109 -3.94 -21.00 17.47
N GLN A 110 -4.34 -19.78 17.11
CA GLN A 110 -5.66 -19.23 17.43
C GLN A 110 -6.82 -20.01 16.78
N ILE A 111 -6.66 -20.44 15.52
CA ILE A 111 -7.67 -21.29 14.86
C ILE A 111 -7.78 -22.64 15.59
N LYS A 112 -6.65 -23.25 16.00
CA LYS A 112 -6.61 -24.51 16.75
C LYS A 112 -7.17 -24.42 18.17
N SER A 113 -7.09 -23.26 18.83
CA SER A 113 -7.62 -23.08 20.19
C SER A 113 -9.14 -22.95 20.25
N GLY A 114 -9.81 -22.67 19.13
CA GLY A 114 -11.27 -22.56 19.03
C GLY A 114 -11.92 -23.73 18.28
N SER A 115 -13.24 -23.72 18.22
CA SER A 115 -14.06 -24.64 17.40
C SER A 115 -14.54 -24.04 16.07
N VAL A 116 -14.11 -22.81 15.79
CA VAL A 116 -14.79 -21.89 14.87
C VAL A 116 -14.18 -21.93 13.47
N ALA A 117 -15.04 -21.88 12.45
CA ALA A 117 -14.67 -21.79 11.05
C ALA A 117 -14.48 -20.33 10.59
N TYR A 118 -13.32 -20.03 10.02
CA TYR A 118 -12.96 -18.70 9.52
C TYR A 118 -12.99 -18.65 8.00
N SER A 119 -13.52 -17.56 7.43
CA SER A 119 -13.46 -17.33 5.98
C SER A 119 -12.03 -17.10 5.51
N LEU A 120 -11.54 -17.94 4.59
CA LEU A 120 -10.18 -17.85 4.05
C LEU A 120 -9.97 -16.54 3.27
N PHE A 121 -11.03 -16.01 2.65
CA PHE A 121 -11.00 -14.72 1.96
C PHE A 121 -10.82 -13.55 2.93
N VAL A 122 -11.44 -13.61 4.12
CA VAL A 122 -11.29 -12.59 5.17
C VAL A 122 -9.88 -12.64 5.75
N LEU A 123 -9.37 -13.85 6.06
CA LEU A 123 -7.98 -14.03 6.49
C LEU A 123 -6.99 -13.49 5.45
N ALA A 124 -7.20 -13.78 4.17
CA ALA A 124 -6.36 -13.29 3.09
C ALA A 124 -6.33 -11.75 2.98
N ARG A 125 -7.49 -11.10 3.10
CA ARG A 125 -7.56 -9.62 3.19
C ARG A 125 -6.85 -9.07 4.43
N LEU A 126 -7.02 -9.71 5.58
CA LEU A 126 -6.36 -9.33 6.84
C LEU A 126 -4.82 -9.36 6.71
N PHE A 127 -4.27 -10.34 6.01
CA PHE A 127 -2.84 -10.39 5.68
C PHE A 127 -2.41 -9.27 4.72
N LEU A 128 -3.20 -8.93 3.69
CA LEU A 128 -2.86 -7.89 2.70
C LEU A 128 -3.02 -6.44 3.21
N GLU A 129 -3.81 -6.23 4.26
CA GLU A 129 -4.17 -4.91 4.82
C GLU A 129 -2.95 -4.11 5.32
N LYS A 130 -2.00 -4.77 6.00
CA LYS A 130 -0.79 -4.12 6.54
C LYS A 130 0.49 -4.71 5.91
N PRO A 131 1.44 -3.87 5.45
CA PRO A 131 2.68 -4.34 4.84
C PRO A 131 3.59 -5.16 5.76
N GLY A 132 3.46 -5.04 7.09
CA GLY A 132 4.19 -5.86 8.05
C GLY A 132 3.68 -7.31 8.18
N ARG A 133 2.51 -7.63 7.59
CA ARG A 133 1.86 -8.95 7.70
C ARG A 133 2.20 -9.91 6.56
N TYR A 134 2.66 -9.41 5.42
CA TYR A 134 2.99 -10.23 4.25
C TYR A 134 4.45 -10.04 3.82
N GLU A 135 4.93 -10.98 3.02
CA GLU A 135 6.18 -10.92 2.28
C GLU A 135 5.88 -10.96 0.78
N VAL A 136 6.78 -10.42 -0.03
CA VAL A 136 6.65 -10.40 -1.50
C VAL A 136 7.75 -11.27 -2.08
N ARG A 137 7.37 -12.39 -2.69
CA ARG A 137 8.28 -13.21 -3.51
C ARG A 137 8.28 -12.68 -4.93
N LEU A 138 9.46 -12.37 -5.43
CA LEU A 138 9.75 -11.92 -6.77
C LEU A 138 10.49 -13.04 -7.50
N THR A 139 9.88 -13.56 -8.56
CA THR A 139 10.47 -14.61 -9.40
C THR A 139 10.73 -14.02 -10.79
N ALA A 140 11.99 -13.80 -11.12
CA ALA A 140 12.44 -13.35 -12.45
C ALA A 140 12.38 -14.50 -13.49
N LYS A 141 12.20 -14.14 -14.77
CA LYS A 141 12.47 -15.07 -15.88
C LYS A 141 13.98 -15.34 -16.00
N THR A 142 14.34 -16.51 -16.53
CA THR A 142 15.74 -16.90 -16.78
C THR A 142 16.52 -15.90 -17.65
N GLU A 143 15.85 -15.24 -18.59
CA GLU A 143 16.43 -14.26 -19.52
C GLU A 143 16.63 -12.85 -18.92
N ALA A 144 16.01 -12.57 -17.76
CA ALA A 144 16.01 -11.27 -17.11
C ALA A 144 16.08 -11.44 -15.58
N PRO A 145 17.24 -11.83 -15.02
CA PRO A 145 17.41 -12.05 -13.58
C PRO A 145 17.24 -10.75 -12.79
N LEU A 146 16.93 -10.89 -11.50
CA LEU A 146 17.01 -9.78 -10.55
C LEU A 146 18.44 -9.67 -10.02
N TYR A 147 18.87 -8.46 -9.72
CA TYR A 147 20.12 -8.21 -9.03
C TYR A 147 19.84 -7.79 -7.60
N GLN A 148 20.61 -8.32 -6.66
CA GLN A 148 20.50 -8.04 -5.23
C GLN A 148 21.87 -7.65 -4.66
N LEU A 149 21.89 -6.62 -3.81
CA LEU A 149 23.08 -6.16 -3.10
C LEU A 149 23.14 -6.76 -1.70
N GLY A 150 24.02 -7.74 -1.48
CA GLY A 150 24.11 -8.50 -0.22
C GLY A 150 22.83 -9.27 0.10
N GLU A 151 22.69 -9.76 1.33
CA GLU A 151 21.51 -10.53 1.75
C GLU A 151 20.28 -9.66 2.05
N ASN A 152 20.49 -8.43 2.54
CA ASN A 152 19.42 -7.53 3.03
C ASN A 152 19.35 -6.18 2.29
N GLY A 153 20.18 -5.94 1.28
CA GLY A 153 20.28 -4.64 0.61
C GLY A 153 19.32 -4.46 -0.57
N GLY A 154 19.61 -3.45 -1.40
CA GLY A 154 18.77 -3.06 -2.52
C GLY A 154 18.63 -4.14 -3.60
N ILE A 155 17.42 -4.25 -4.15
CA ILE A 155 17.08 -5.14 -5.27
C ILE A 155 16.69 -4.29 -6.48
N SER A 156 17.11 -4.70 -7.68
CA SER A 156 16.77 -4.03 -8.94
C SER A 156 16.68 -5.00 -10.11
N VAL A 157 15.94 -4.62 -11.14
CA VAL A 157 15.95 -5.27 -12.46
C VAL A 157 17.18 -4.84 -13.28
N ASP A 158 17.74 -3.65 -13.02
CA ASP A 158 18.93 -3.12 -13.71
C ASP A 158 20.19 -3.25 -12.84
N ARG A 159 21.20 -3.93 -13.37
CA ARG A 159 22.52 -4.04 -12.75
C ARG A 159 23.22 -2.68 -12.65
N GLU A 160 23.15 -1.84 -13.68
CA GLU A 160 23.80 -0.53 -13.66
C GLU A 160 23.18 0.39 -12.60
N PHE A 161 21.88 0.25 -12.33
CA PHE A 161 21.20 0.98 -11.26
C PHE A 161 21.76 0.63 -9.88
N LEU A 162 22.01 -0.66 -9.60
CA LEU A 162 22.70 -1.07 -8.38
C LEU A 162 24.15 -0.58 -8.39
N GLU A 163 24.88 -0.73 -9.50
CA GLU A 163 26.24 -0.21 -9.62
C GLU A 163 26.32 1.28 -9.26
N ARG A 164 25.39 2.12 -9.75
CA ARG A 164 25.34 3.56 -9.45
C ARG A 164 24.85 3.93 -8.04
N ASN A 165 24.22 3.02 -7.29
CA ASN A 165 23.63 3.33 -5.98
C ASN A 165 24.12 2.45 -4.83
N ALA A 166 24.91 1.40 -5.09
CA ALA A 166 25.28 0.41 -4.08
C ALA A 166 26.10 1.02 -2.95
N PHE A 167 27.00 1.95 -3.23
CA PHE A 167 27.69 2.70 -2.19
C PHE A 167 26.68 3.43 -1.29
N ARG A 168 25.71 4.15 -1.86
CA ARG A 168 24.67 4.86 -1.09
C ARG A 168 23.77 3.94 -0.25
N PHE A 169 23.61 2.67 -0.63
CA PHE A 169 22.82 1.69 0.11
C PHE A 169 23.64 0.99 1.21
N ALA A 170 24.88 0.58 0.91
CA ALA A 170 25.70 -0.25 1.78
C ALA A 170 26.77 0.52 2.58
N GLN A 171 27.02 1.81 2.31
CA GLN A 171 28.11 2.59 2.94
C GLN A 171 28.19 2.42 4.47
N ARG A 172 27.02 2.40 5.14
CA ARG A 172 26.93 2.27 6.60
C ARG A 172 27.39 0.91 7.15
N ASP A 173 27.42 -0.12 6.32
CA ASP A 173 27.78 -1.50 6.71
C ASP A 173 29.28 -1.82 6.51
N PHE A 174 30.02 -0.87 5.92
CA PHE A 174 31.44 -0.99 5.55
C PHE A 174 32.30 0.19 6.00
N TYR A 175 31.72 1.38 6.19
CA TYR A 175 32.44 2.59 6.55
C TYR A 175 31.78 3.33 7.72
N GLN A 176 32.58 3.74 8.68
CA GLN A 176 32.19 4.74 9.67
C GLN A 176 32.38 6.13 9.07
N VAL A 177 31.32 6.94 9.12
CA VAL A 177 31.34 8.34 8.69
C VAL A 177 31.66 9.20 9.92
N ASN A 178 32.86 9.77 9.96
CA ASN A 178 33.30 10.65 11.03
C ASN A 178 33.34 12.09 10.52
N VAL A 179 32.77 13.04 11.26
CA VAL A 179 32.93 14.48 10.96
C VAL A 179 33.99 15.01 11.92
N VAL A 180 35.19 15.26 11.39
CA VAL A 180 36.34 15.73 12.15
C VAL A 180 36.49 17.23 11.92
N GLU A 181 36.72 17.99 12.99
CA GLU A 181 37.06 19.41 12.87
C GLU A 181 38.54 19.57 12.52
N SER A 182 38.84 20.11 11.35
CA SER A 182 40.21 20.38 10.90
C SER A 182 40.85 21.58 11.62
N ASP A 183 42.08 21.92 11.26
CA ASP A 183 42.66 23.22 11.62
C ASP A 183 41.81 24.39 11.09
N PRO A 184 41.83 25.55 11.77
CA PRO A 184 41.18 26.76 11.30
C PRO A 184 41.68 27.17 9.91
N ILE A 185 40.75 27.53 9.01
CA ILE A 185 41.08 27.92 7.64
C ILE A 185 41.88 29.22 7.67
N LYS A 186 43.17 29.13 7.31
CA LYS A 186 44.11 30.25 7.29
C LYS A 186 43.78 31.20 6.11
N GLY A 187 43.26 32.38 6.43
CA GLY A 187 43.01 33.45 5.46
C GLY A 187 42.15 34.58 6.02
N SER A 188 42.34 35.80 5.52
CA SER A 188 41.45 36.93 5.77
C SER A 188 40.27 36.88 4.80
N PHE A 189 39.12 36.44 5.30
CA PHE A 189 37.89 36.32 4.51
C PHE A 189 36.98 37.52 4.78
N SER A 190 36.91 38.45 3.83
CA SER A 190 36.12 39.69 3.94
C SER A 190 34.67 39.55 3.50
N ASN A 191 34.33 38.48 2.78
CA ASN A 191 32.98 38.21 2.28
C ASN A 191 32.70 36.71 2.18
N VAL A 192 31.41 36.34 2.17
CA VAL A 192 30.92 34.98 1.88
C VAL A 192 29.78 35.07 0.89
N ALA A 193 29.83 34.24 -0.15
CA ALA A 193 28.73 34.06 -1.08
C ALA A 193 27.63 33.18 -0.45
N ARG A 194 26.39 33.68 -0.46
CA ARG A 194 25.19 33.00 0.04
C ARG A 194 24.18 32.83 -1.08
N CYS A 195 23.60 31.64 -1.23
CA CYS A 195 22.49 31.43 -2.15
C CYS A 195 21.19 32.02 -1.57
N ARG A 196 20.59 33.03 -2.23
CA ARG A 196 19.31 33.63 -1.77
C ARG A 196 18.14 32.65 -1.72
N LEU A 197 18.18 31.60 -2.55
CA LEU A 197 17.09 30.62 -2.65
C LEU A 197 17.13 29.51 -1.61
N SER A 198 18.31 29.18 -1.08
CA SER A 198 18.48 28.08 -0.11
C SER A 198 19.12 28.49 1.22
N GLY A 199 19.55 29.75 1.35
CA GLY A 199 20.30 30.25 2.50
C GLY A 199 21.71 29.67 2.67
N THR A 200 22.11 28.73 1.81
CA THR A 200 23.36 27.97 1.94
C THR A 200 24.58 28.84 1.66
N LEU A 201 25.61 28.72 2.50
CA LEU A 201 26.89 29.38 2.35
C LEU A 201 27.76 28.59 1.36
N LEU A 202 28.28 29.29 0.34
CA LEU A 202 29.17 28.75 -0.69
C LEU A 202 30.64 29.15 -0.45
N GLY A 203 30.89 29.89 0.63
CA GLY A 203 32.19 30.43 0.99
C GLY A 203 32.59 31.73 0.26
N PRO A 204 33.76 32.27 0.59
CA PRO A 204 34.29 33.51 0.02
C PRO A 204 34.51 33.41 -1.48
N THR A 205 34.25 34.49 -2.23
CA THR A 205 34.43 34.51 -3.69
C THR A 205 35.88 34.22 -4.12
N ASN A 206 36.83 34.49 -3.22
CA ASN A 206 38.27 34.33 -3.42
C ASN A 206 38.78 32.94 -2.98
N HIS A 207 37.93 32.07 -2.46
CA HIS A 207 38.33 30.74 -1.99
C HIS A 207 38.25 29.70 -3.12
N HIS A 208 39.26 28.84 -3.24
CA HIS A 208 39.36 27.85 -4.33
C HIS A 208 38.15 26.88 -4.40
N ALA A 209 37.54 26.54 -3.25
CA ALA A 209 36.36 25.68 -3.20
C ALA A 209 35.03 26.37 -3.57
N TYR A 210 34.98 27.70 -3.70
CA TYR A 210 33.74 28.43 -4.05
C TYR A 210 33.18 27.99 -5.41
N GLN A 211 34.04 27.93 -6.44
CA GLN A 211 33.62 27.57 -7.81
C GLN A 211 33.11 26.11 -7.92
N PRO A 212 33.77 25.09 -7.33
CA PRO A 212 33.21 23.75 -7.21
C PRO A 212 31.90 23.67 -6.41
N GLN A 213 31.82 24.31 -5.23
CA GLN A 213 30.61 24.27 -4.39
C GLN A 213 29.42 24.93 -5.09
N LEU A 214 29.64 26.04 -5.80
CA LEU A 214 28.62 26.72 -6.59
C LEU A 214 28.03 25.83 -7.69
N ARG A 215 28.89 25.16 -8.48
CA ARG A 215 28.45 24.22 -9.53
C ARG A 215 27.74 23.01 -8.96
N GLY A 216 28.31 22.37 -7.92
CA GLY A 216 27.70 21.21 -7.27
C GLY A 216 26.30 21.50 -6.70
N LEU A 217 26.11 22.65 -6.04
CA LEU A 217 24.81 23.00 -5.47
C LEU A 217 23.77 23.32 -6.56
N TYR A 218 24.20 23.99 -7.65
CA TYR A 218 23.36 24.17 -8.84
C TYR A 218 22.92 22.82 -9.43
N GLU A 219 23.86 21.92 -9.71
CA GLU A 219 23.59 20.62 -10.34
C GLU A 219 22.62 19.78 -9.51
N GLN A 220 22.82 19.72 -8.19
CA GLN A 220 22.00 18.92 -7.27
C GLN A 220 20.58 19.49 -7.05
N ARG A 221 20.41 20.82 -6.97
CA ARG A 221 19.13 21.43 -6.51
C ARG A 221 18.42 22.35 -7.50
N PHE A 222 19.10 22.93 -8.48
CA PHE A 222 18.57 24.02 -9.30
C PHE A 222 18.63 23.80 -10.81
N SER A 223 19.48 22.88 -11.29
CA SER A 223 19.62 22.44 -12.70
C SER A 223 18.32 22.07 -13.41
N ARG A 224 17.29 21.64 -12.67
CA ARG A 224 15.97 21.29 -13.21
C ARG A 224 14.99 22.45 -13.32
N ARG A 225 15.30 23.61 -12.72
CA ARG A 225 14.39 24.76 -12.54
C ARG A 225 14.85 26.06 -13.19
N MET A 226 16.15 26.26 -13.39
CA MET A 226 16.71 27.48 -13.97
C MET A 226 18.05 27.21 -14.66
N SER A 227 18.51 28.13 -15.50
CA SER A 227 19.85 28.07 -16.09
C SER A 227 20.94 28.41 -15.07
N PHE A 228 22.20 28.06 -15.36
CA PHE A 228 23.33 28.41 -14.49
C PHE A 228 23.52 29.93 -14.39
N ALA A 229 23.34 30.66 -15.49
CA ALA A 229 23.43 32.12 -15.50
C ALA A 229 22.32 32.79 -14.65
N ASP A 230 21.09 32.25 -14.68
CA ASP A 230 20.01 32.74 -13.82
C ASP A 230 20.27 32.42 -12.35
N TYR A 231 20.82 31.23 -12.07
CA TYR A 231 21.21 30.83 -10.72
C TYR A 231 22.36 31.70 -10.16
N GLN A 232 23.34 32.07 -10.99
CA GLN A 232 24.42 32.98 -10.59
C GLN A 232 23.91 34.36 -10.13
N ARG A 233 22.81 34.85 -10.71
CA ARG A 233 22.15 36.10 -10.28
C ARG A 233 21.44 35.99 -8.92
N GLN A 234 21.27 34.78 -8.40
CA GLN A 234 20.66 34.50 -7.08
C GLN A 234 21.72 34.30 -5.97
N ILE A 235 23.01 34.48 -6.29
CA ILE A 235 24.08 34.51 -5.32
C ILE A 235 24.20 35.94 -4.77
N GLU A 236 24.21 36.07 -3.46
CA GLU A 236 24.46 37.31 -2.75
C GLU A 236 25.84 37.27 -2.10
N ILE A 237 26.63 38.32 -2.23
CA ILE A 237 27.90 38.47 -1.51
C ILE A 237 27.58 39.19 -0.21
N VAL A 238 27.73 38.49 0.91
CA VAL A 238 27.44 39.00 2.26
C VAL A 238 28.77 39.22 2.99
N SER A 239 29.04 40.45 3.41
CA SER A 239 30.25 40.84 4.15
C SER A 239 30.02 40.94 5.67
N ASP A 240 29.07 40.17 6.19
CA ASP A 240 28.74 40.11 7.61
C ASP A 240 29.73 39.18 8.34
N PRO A 241 30.49 39.67 9.35
CA PRO A 241 31.44 38.84 10.09
C PRO A 241 30.79 37.61 10.74
N ALA A 242 29.53 37.69 11.19
CA ALA A 242 28.85 36.53 11.78
C ALA A 242 28.58 35.42 10.75
N VAL A 243 28.40 35.78 9.47
CA VAL A 243 28.24 34.81 8.36
C VAL A 243 29.60 34.25 7.94
N VAL A 244 30.67 35.06 8.01
CA VAL A 244 32.05 34.60 7.78
C VAL A 244 32.47 33.55 8.81
N GLU A 245 32.23 33.77 10.10
CA GLU A 245 32.56 32.78 11.14
C GLU A 245 31.73 31.49 11.00
N ARG A 246 30.42 31.58 10.74
CA ARG A 246 29.60 30.39 10.46
C ARG A 246 30.11 29.59 9.26
N TRP A 247 30.54 30.25 8.19
CA TRP A 247 31.16 29.55 7.07
C TRP A 247 32.49 28.91 7.46
N LYS A 248 33.34 29.57 8.27
CA LYS A 248 34.59 28.97 8.78
C LYS A 248 34.30 27.72 9.62
N GLU A 249 33.30 27.75 10.49
CA GLU A 249 32.84 26.59 11.28
C GLU A 249 32.30 25.46 10.40
N GLU A 250 31.51 25.77 9.36
CA GLU A 250 31.00 24.79 8.41
C GLU A 250 32.13 24.17 7.57
N ALA A 251 33.07 24.99 7.09
CA ALA A 251 34.17 24.55 6.23
C ALA A 251 35.32 23.89 7.02
N ARG A 252 35.35 24.02 8.35
CA ARG A 252 36.20 23.26 9.27
C ARG A 252 35.72 21.80 9.45
N LYS A 253 34.46 21.50 9.14
CA LYS A 253 33.89 20.15 9.28
C LYS A 253 34.25 19.28 8.07
N ILE A 254 35.31 18.48 8.20
CA ILE A 254 35.72 17.51 7.19
C ILE A 254 35.07 16.16 7.48
N THR A 255 34.29 15.65 6.54
CA THR A 255 33.73 14.29 6.62
C THR A 255 34.77 13.28 6.13
N THR A 256 35.33 12.50 7.06
CA THR A 256 36.20 11.37 6.77
C THR A 256 35.43 10.04 6.85
N TYR A 257 35.95 9.04 6.15
CA TYR A 257 35.36 7.71 6.05
C TYR A 257 36.40 6.66 6.41
N THR A 258 36.18 5.92 7.49
CA THR A 258 37.11 4.87 7.96
C THR A 258 36.53 3.49 7.68
N THR A 259 37.31 2.56 7.13
CA THR A 259 36.85 1.18 6.85
C THR A 259 36.66 0.37 8.14
N LEU A 260 35.56 -0.38 8.21
CA LEU A 260 35.19 -1.17 9.39
C LEU A 260 35.70 -2.62 9.35
N ARG A 261 36.03 -3.14 8.15
CA ARG A 261 36.33 -4.57 7.94
C ARG A 261 37.79 -4.88 7.62
N GLU A 262 38.63 -3.85 7.48
CA GLU A 262 40.05 -3.99 7.15
C GLU A 262 40.93 -3.74 8.37
N GLN A 263 42.07 -4.43 8.41
CA GLN A 263 43.14 -4.19 9.37
C GLN A 263 44.47 -4.09 8.59
N PRO A 264 45.20 -2.96 8.67
CA PRO A 264 44.85 -1.73 9.37
C PRO A 264 43.69 -0.96 8.70
N PRO A 265 42.86 -0.21 9.47
CA PRO A 265 41.76 0.57 8.91
C PRO A 265 42.22 1.69 7.97
N LEU A 266 41.65 1.74 6.76
CA LEU A 266 41.90 2.81 5.80
C LEU A 266 40.96 3.98 6.07
N THR A 267 41.49 5.21 6.07
CA THR A 267 40.69 6.43 6.22
C THR A 267 40.80 7.30 4.98
N PHE A 268 39.65 7.64 4.40
CA PHE A 268 39.51 8.47 3.21
C PHE A 268 38.93 9.85 3.58
N SER A 269 39.41 10.91 2.94
CA SER A 269 38.93 12.29 3.14
C SER A 269 37.83 12.71 2.17
N SER A 270 37.48 11.85 1.21
CA SER A 270 36.50 12.12 0.16
C SER A 270 35.53 10.96 -0.05
N ALA A 271 34.24 11.29 -0.17
CA ALA A 271 33.20 10.31 -0.48
C ALA A 271 33.43 9.61 -1.83
N ALA A 272 34.04 10.30 -2.80
CA ALA A 272 34.30 9.75 -4.14
C ALA A 272 35.46 8.73 -4.12
N GLU A 273 36.48 8.93 -3.27
CA GLU A 273 37.56 7.97 -3.08
C GLU A 273 37.06 6.74 -2.32
N THR A 274 36.25 6.97 -1.29
CA THR A 274 35.55 5.92 -0.53
C THR A 274 34.65 5.08 -1.44
N GLU A 275 33.92 5.71 -2.37
CA GLU A 275 33.11 4.99 -3.36
C GLU A 275 33.98 4.16 -4.31
N ARG A 276 35.07 4.72 -4.85
CA ARG A 276 36.00 3.94 -5.71
C ARG A 276 36.55 2.72 -4.98
N HIS A 277 36.99 2.90 -3.74
CA HIS A 277 37.45 1.81 -2.89
C HIS A 277 36.36 0.75 -2.68
N PHE A 278 35.14 1.16 -2.34
CA PHE A 278 34.00 0.24 -2.22
C PHE A 278 33.71 -0.54 -3.52
N ARG A 279 33.74 0.14 -4.67
CA ARG A 279 33.49 -0.45 -5.99
C ARG A 279 34.53 -1.49 -6.40
N SER A 280 35.79 -1.29 -6.00
CA SER A 280 36.88 -2.22 -6.31
C SER A 280 36.95 -3.38 -5.31
N HIS A 281 36.82 -3.11 -4.01
CA HIS A 281 37.13 -4.08 -2.95
C HIS A 281 35.91 -4.89 -2.47
N TYR A 282 34.76 -4.26 -2.30
CA TYR A 282 33.58 -4.89 -1.70
C TYR A 282 32.47 -5.22 -2.70
N PHE A 283 32.18 -4.30 -3.61
CA PHE A 283 31.06 -4.41 -4.54
C PHE A 283 31.02 -5.70 -5.39
N PRO A 284 32.13 -6.23 -5.94
CA PRO A 284 32.10 -7.44 -6.77
C PRO A 284 31.61 -8.68 -6.02
N ALA A 285 31.88 -8.77 -4.71
CA ALA A 285 31.45 -9.86 -3.85
C ALA A 285 30.03 -9.67 -3.26
N LEU A 286 29.44 -8.48 -3.41
CA LEU A 286 28.11 -8.16 -2.87
C LEU A 286 26.99 -8.29 -3.88
N VAL A 287 27.27 -8.24 -5.18
CA VAL A 287 26.23 -8.22 -6.23
C VAL A 287 25.92 -9.64 -6.68
N HIS A 288 24.71 -10.07 -6.38
CA HIS A 288 24.24 -11.41 -6.71
C HIS A 288 23.15 -11.34 -7.78
N SER A 289 23.24 -12.20 -8.79
CA SER A 289 22.20 -12.43 -9.79
C SER A 289 21.27 -13.53 -9.29
N VAL A 290 20.03 -13.17 -8.95
CA VAL A 290 19.05 -14.05 -8.30
C VAL A 290 17.82 -14.25 -9.17
N LYS A 291 17.32 -15.48 -9.23
CA LYS A 291 16.07 -15.83 -9.94
C LYS A 291 14.84 -15.66 -9.05
N ASP A 292 14.98 -15.93 -7.76
CA ASP A 292 13.95 -15.80 -6.74
C ASP A 292 14.52 -14.96 -5.60
N VAL A 293 13.74 -13.98 -5.13
CA VAL A 293 14.05 -13.21 -3.91
C VAL A 293 12.76 -12.92 -3.14
N THR A 294 12.82 -13.05 -1.82
CA THR A 294 11.69 -12.74 -0.93
C THR A 294 12.01 -11.48 -0.15
N VAL A 295 11.09 -10.51 -0.16
CA VAL A 295 11.25 -9.19 0.44
C VAL A 295 10.14 -8.96 1.47
N GLY A 296 10.49 -8.44 2.65
CA GLY A 296 9.47 -8.03 3.63
C GLY A 296 8.50 -6.99 3.05
N GLY A 297 7.20 -7.11 3.32
CA GLY A 297 6.17 -6.28 2.69
C GLY A 297 6.28 -4.77 2.98
N THR A 298 7.00 -4.38 4.03
CA THR A 298 7.41 -2.98 4.29
C THR A 298 8.48 -2.53 3.30
N SER A 299 9.61 -3.23 3.26
CA SER A 299 10.73 -2.97 2.34
C SER A 299 10.30 -3.01 0.88
N SER A 300 9.32 -3.85 0.52
CA SER A 300 8.76 -3.93 -0.84
C SER A 300 8.06 -2.64 -1.30
N ARG A 301 7.64 -1.76 -0.38
CA ARG A 301 7.02 -0.45 -0.71
C ARG A 301 8.04 0.66 -0.88
N SER A 302 9.20 0.54 -0.24
CA SER A 302 10.26 1.54 -0.24
C SER A 302 11.44 1.18 -1.16
N LEU A 303 11.23 0.25 -2.10
CA LEU A 303 12.27 -0.12 -3.07
C LEU A 303 12.70 1.08 -3.91
N ALA A 304 14.02 1.25 -4.06
CA ALA A 304 14.62 2.34 -4.79
C ALA A 304 14.45 2.21 -6.33
N ASP A 305 14.38 0.98 -6.83
CA ASP A 305 14.03 0.71 -8.23
C ASP A 305 12.54 1.00 -8.46
N ARG A 306 12.27 2.03 -9.28
CA ARG A 306 10.92 2.50 -9.61
C ARG A 306 10.16 1.52 -10.51
N VAL A 307 10.84 0.70 -11.31
CA VAL A 307 10.20 -0.31 -12.16
C VAL A 307 9.63 -1.40 -11.28
N LEU A 308 10.47 -1.94 -10.39
CA LEU A 308 10.09 -3.00 -9.47
C LEU A 308 9.04 -2.54 -8.46
N ASN A 309 9.18 -1.35 -7.88
CA ASN A 309 8.20 -0.76 -6.96
C ASN A 309 6.81 -0.63 -7.61
N ARG A 310 6.74 -0.06 -8.83
CA ARG A 310 5.47 0.02 -9.61
C ARG A 310 4.89 -1.35 -9.94
N ALA A 311 5.72 -2.34 -10.27
CA ALA A 311 5.25 -3.69 -10.57
C ALA A 311 4.63 -4.35 -9.33
N ILE A 312 5.25 -4.21 -8.15
CA ILE A 312 4.73 -4.70 -6.86
C ILE A 312 3.44 -3.97 -6.49
N GLU A 313 3.38 -2.65 -6.67
CA GLU A 313 2.16 -1.85 -6.42
C GLU A 313 0.99 -2.34 -7.29
N GLN A 314 1.22 -2.51 -8.60
CA GLN A 314 0.21 -3.03 -9.53
C GLN A 314 -0.23 -4.46 -9.17
N ALA A 315 0.71 -5.32 -8.77
CA ALA A 315 0.39 -6.67 -8.30
C ALA A 315 -0.45 -6.63 -7.03
N TRP A 316 -0.12 -5.77 -6.06
CA TRP A 316 -0.88 -5.62 -4.82
C TRP A 316 -2.29 -5.07 -5.05
N VAL A 317 -2.47 -4.12 -5.98
CA VAL A 317 -3.81 -3.63 -6.35
C VAL A 317 -4.68 -4.74 -6.93
N ARG A 318 -4.11 -5.66 -7.72
CA ARG A 318 -4.83 -6.84 -8.24
C ARG A 318 -5.18 -7.81 -7.11
N GLU A 319 -4.22 -8.14 -6.25
CA GLU A 319 -4.39 -9.08 -5.14
C GLU A 319 -5.38 -8.54 -4.08
N THR A 320 -5.38 -7.24 -3.80
CA THR A 320 -6.32 -6.63 -2.83
C THR A 320 -7.77 -6.66 -3.34
N ARG A 321 -7.98 -6.56 -4.66
CA ARG A 321 -9.30 -6.73 -5.29
C ARG A 321 -9.75 -8.19 -5.23
N SER A 322 -8.88 -9.13 -5.62
CA SER A 322 -9.14 -10.56 -5.57
C SER A 322 -7.90 -11.29 -5.02
N PRO A 323 -7.92 -11.72 -3.73
CA PRO A 323 -6.74 -12.23 -3.03
C PRO A 323 -6.47 -13.71 -3.35
N SER A 324 -6.49 -14.05 -4.64
CA SER A 324 -6.52 -15.42 -5.13
C SER A 324 -5.21 -16.17 -4.91
N ASN A 325 -4.06 -15.50 -5.03
CA ASN A 325 -2.75 -16.12 -4.89
C ASN A 325 -2.42 -16.32 -3.41
N ILE A 326 -2.62 -15.29 -2.57
CA ILE A 326 -2.39 -15.41 -1.13
C ILE A 326 -3.39 -16.39 -0.48
N MET A 327 -4.62 -16.50 -0.98
CA MET A 327 -5.55 -17.56 -0.55
C MET A 327 -5.04 -18.97 -0.89
N GLN A 328 -4.39 -19.18 -2.04
CA GLN A 328 -3.80 -20.48 -2.38
C GLN A 328 -2.62 -20.83 -1.47
N GLU A 329 -1.74 -19.87 -1.20
CA GLU A 329 -0.59 -20.01 -0.30
C GLU A 329 -1.04 -20.26 1.14
N LEU A 330 -1.99 -19.49 1.65
CA LEU A 330 -2.66 -19.74 2.95
C LEU A 330 -3.30 -21.13 2.96
N ALA A 331 -4.06 -21.51 1.91
CA ALA A 331 -4.69 -22.82 1.87
C ALA A 331 -3.68 -23.98 1.89
N SER A 332 -2.50 -23.80 1.30
CA SER A 332 -1.42 -24.79 1.34
C SER A 332 -0.87 -24.91 2.77
N ARG A 333 -0.41 -23.79 3.35
CA ARG A 333 0.24 -23.78 4.67
C ARG A 333 -0.70 -24.14 5.82
N LEU A 334 -1.97 -23.74 5.77
CA LEU A 334 -2.97 -24.10 6.79
C LEU A 334 -3.23 -25.63 6.79
N ARG A 335 -3.26 -26.28 5.61
CA ARG A 335 -3.38 -27.76 5.52
C ARG A 335 -2.13 -28.47 6.03
N GLN A 336 -0.93 -27.97 5.71
CA GLN A 336 0.33 -28.48 6.26
C GLN A 336 0.34 -28.41 7.80
N ASN A 337 -0.31 -27.40 8.37
CA ASN A 337 -0.51 -27.25 9.81
C ASN A 337 -1.66 -28.12 10.39
N GLY A 338 -2.27 -29.01 9.60
CA GLY A 338 -3.33 -29.91 10.04
C GLY A 338 -4.74 -29.30 10.09
N LEU A 339 -4.95 -28.08 9.57
CA LEU A 339 -6.27 -27.46 9.52
C LEU A 339 -7.08 -27.94 8.31
N HIS A 340 -8.40 -28.08 8.50
CA HIS A 340 -9.30 -28.55 7.47
C HIS A 340 -9.92 -27.39 6.69
N ILE A 341 -9.83 -27.47 5.36
CA ILE A 341 -10.36 -26.46 4.44
C ILE A 341 -11.51 -27.06 3.62
N PHE A 342 -12.67 -26.42 3.68
CA PHE A 342 -13.90 -26.87 3.03
C PHE A 342 -14.59 -25.72 2.28
N ARG A 343 -15.57 -26.07 1.43
CA ARG A 343 -16.40 -25.09 0.70
C ARG A 343 -17.79 -25.02 1.31
N HIS A 344 -18.20 -23.83 1.74
CA HIS A 344 -19.56 -23.53 2.23
C HIS A 344 -20.09 -22.26 1.55
N ARG A 345 -21.24 -21.72 1.97
CA ARG A 345 -21.83 -20.41 1.59
C ARG A 345 -21.54 -20.00 0.13
N ARG A 346 -22.28 -20.59 -0.82
CA ARG A 346 -22.15 -20.37 -2.28
C ARG A 346 -20.78 -20.73 -2.89
N GLY A 347 -19.96 -21.54 -2.20
CA GLY A 347 -18.67 -22.05 -2.69
C GLY A 347 -17.44 -21.36 -2.10
N MET A 348 -17.61 -20.39 -1.21
CA MET A 348 -16.53 -19.76 -0.45
C MET A 348 -15.74 -20.78 0.38
N LEU A 349 -14.44 -20.51 0.54
CA LEU A 349 -13.51 -21.36 1.29
C LEU A 349 -13.46 -20.94 2.75
N PHE A 350 -13.60 -21.92 3.64
CA PHE A 350 -13.48 -21.76 5.09
C PHE A 350 -12.41 -22.72 5.64
N VAL A 351 -11.77 -22.31 6.73
CA VAL A 351 -10.80 -23.13 7.49
C VAL A 351 -11.31 -23.34 8.92
N SER A 352 -11.20 -24.57 9.43
CA SER A 352 -11.54 -24.97 10.80
C SER A 352 -10.52 -26.01 11.29
N PRO A 353 -10.23 -26.11 12.60
CA PRO A 353 -9.47 -27.26 13.12
C PRO A 353 -10.29 -28.55 13.09
N ILE A 354 -11.61 -28.48 13.02
CA ILE A 354 -12.52 -29.63 13.06
C ILE A 354 -12.84 -30.09 11.63
N ARG A 355 -12.81 -31.40 11.42
CA ARG A 355 -13.16 -32.00 10.12
C ARG A 355 -14.68 -32.05 9.97
N VAL A 356 -15.23 -31.09 9.23
CA VAL A 356 -16.63 -31.05 8.80
C VAL A 356 -17.09 -32.39 8.21
N ARG A 357 -18.17 -32.96 8.76
CA ARG A 357 -18.77 -34.25 8.38
C ARG A 357 -20.27 -34.12 8.28
N ALA A 358 -20.88 -34.62 7.21
CA ALA A 358 -22.33 -34.78 7.19
C ALA A 358 -22.76 -35.79 8.26
N PHE A 359 -23.86 -35.52 8.96
CA PHE A 359 -24.49 -36.48 9.85
C PHE A 359 -25.28 -37.50 9.02
N VAL A 360 -25.04 -38.79 9.22
CA VAL A 360 -25.60 -39.88 8.39
C VAL A 360 -26.17 -40.99 9.30
N HIS A 361 -26.93 -40.59 10.31
CA HIS A 361 -27.65 -41.50 11.20
C HIS A 361 -29.16 -41.34 11.00
N GLU A 362 -29.91 -42.43 11.17
CA GLU A 362 -31.37 -42.39 11.13
C GLU A 362 -31.90 -41.61 12.34
N GLN A 363 -32.90 -40.75 12.12
CA GLN A 363 -33.46 -39.86 13.15
C GLN A 363 -33.97 -40.62 14.38
N ALA A 364 -34.41 -41.87 14.21
CA ALA A 364 -34.90 -42.74 15.30
C ALA A 364 -33.79 -43.21 16.27
N GLY A 365 -32.52 -43.22 15.88
CA GLY A 365 -31.39 -43.67 16.71
C GLY A 365 -30.73 -42.55 17.52
N VAL A 366 -31.31 -41.35 17.55
CA VAL A 366 -30.65 -40.11 18.01
C VAL A 366 -31.54 -39.39 19.03
N SER A 367 -30.92 -38.73 20.02
CA SER A 367 -31.63 -37.93 21.04
C SER A 367 -32.63 -36.95 20.40
N PRO A 368 -33.88 -36.86 20.90
CA PRO A 368 -34.87 -35.90 20.39
C PRO A 368 -34.37 -34.46 20.41
N LEU A 369 -33.52 -34.10 21.38
CA LEU A 369 -32.92 -32.77 21.50
C LEU A 369 -31.95 -32.51 20.34
N VAL A 370 -31.08 -33.48 20.02
CA VAL A 370 -30.15 -33.39 18.89
C VAL A 370 -30.89 -33.29 17.55
N ASN A 371 -31.98 -34.05 17.36
CA ASN A 371 -32.84 -33.91 16.19
C ASN A 371 -33.44 -32.48 16.11
N ALA A 372 -33.91 -31.93 17.23
CA ALA A 372 -34.44 -30.56 17.27
C ALA A 372 -33.37 -29.49 16.94
N ILE A 373 -32.11 -29.68 17.33
CA ILE A 373 -30.99 -28.83 16.89
C ILE A 373 -30.85 -28.88 15.37
N PHE A 374 -30.84 -30.08 14.77
CA PHE A 374 -30.70 -30.24 13.33
C PHE A 374 -31.84 -29.57 12.56
N GLU A 375 -33.09 -29.74 13.00
CA GLU A 375 -34.26 -29.08 12.37
C GLU A 375 -34.23 -27.56 12.53
N ALA A 376 -33.82 -27.03 13.69
CA ALA A 376 -33.69 -25.57 13.89
C ALA A 376 -32.62 -24.94 12.98
N VAL A 377 -31.47 -25.61 12.79
CA VAL A 377 -30.39 -25.13 11.92
C VAL A 377 -30.71 -25.36 10.44
N SER A 378 -31.43 -26.43 10.08
CA SER A 378 -31.85 -26.70 8.70
C SER A 378 -32.91 -25.70 8.22
N ALA A 379 -33.88 -25.35 9.07
CA ALA A 379 -34.95 -24.41 8.78
C ALA A 379 -34.45 -22.95 8.62
N ARG A 380 -33.38 -22.57 9.33
CA ARG A 380 -32.83 -21.21 9.31
C ARG A 380 -31.31 -21.20 9.17
N ALA A 381 -30.84 -21.12 7.93
CA ALA A 381 -29.44 -20.88 7.62
C ALA A 381 -28.90 -19.64 8.35
N GLY A 382 -27.73 -19.77 8.97
CA GLY A 382 -27.07 -18.71 9.72
C GLY A 382 -27.68 -18.37 11.08
N ILE A 383 -28.48 -19.25 11.69
CA ILE A 383 -29.01 -19.05 13.05
C ILE A 383 -27.86 -18.88 14.06
N ASN A 384 -27.96 -17.90 14.96
CA ASN A 384 -26.96 -17.69 16.02
C ASN A 384 -27.29 -18.58 17.24
N ARG A 385 -26.28 -18.99 18.02
CA ARG A 385 -26.45 -19.72 19.29
C ARG A 385 -27.62 -19.20 20.13
N LYS A 386 -27.67 -17.90 20.43
CA LYS A 386 -28.74 -17.29 21.26
C LYS A 386 -30.14 -17.55 20.69
N GLN A 387 -30.31 -17.32 19.38
CA GLN A 387 -31.57 -17.54 18.67
C GLN A 387 -31.96 -19.02 18.66
N LEU A 388 -30.99 -19.92 18.54
CA LEU A 388 -31.23 -21.36 18.60
C LEU A 388 -31.70 -21.80 20.00
N PHE A 389 -31.10 -21.27 21.08
CA PHE A 389 -31.61 -21.47 22.44
C PHE A 389 -33.05 -20.93 22.58
N GLU A 390 -33.30 -19.68 22.21
CA GLU A 390 -34.63 -19.04 22.25
C GLU A 390 -35.69 -19.86 21.49
N THR A 391 -35.35 -20.38 20.31
CA THR A 391 -36.25 -21.19 19.47
C THR A 391 -36.58 -22.55 20.10
N LEU A 392 -35.62 -23.18 20.79
CA LEU A 392 -35.78 -24.52 21.37
C LEU A 392 -36.28 -24.52 22.82
N THR A 393 -36.12 -23.42 23.56
CA THR A 393 -36.59 -23.29 24.96
C THR A 393 -37.76 -22.32 25.14
N GLY A 394 -38.26 -21.69 24.06
CA GLY A 394 -39.49 -20.91 24.06
C GLY A 394 -39.47 -19.69 24.98
N ASN A 395 -38.47 -18.82 24.85
CA ASN A 395 -38.27 -17.55 25.58
C ASN A 395 -38.30 -17.57 27.13
N GLY A 396 -38.55 -18.70 27.79
CA GLY A 396 -38.20 -18.96 29.20
C GLY A 396 -39.17 -18.42 30.25
N ALA A 397 -40.00 -19.31 30.82
CA ALA A 397 -40.74 -19.09 32.06
C ALA A 397 -41.10 -20.43 32.77
N SER A 398 -40.14 -21.35 32.94
CA SER A 398 -40.34 -22.61 33.68
C SER A 398 -39.05 -23.02 34.41
N GLU A 399 -39.18 -23.68 35.56
CA GLU A 399 -38.05 -24.08 36.42
C GLU A 399 -37.09 -25.08 35.73
N ASP A 400 -37.61 -25.92 34.83
CA ASP A 400 -36.83 -26.88 34.02
C ASP A 400 -35.99 -26.23 32.90
N ALA A 401 -36.11 -24.91 32.68
CA ALA A 401 -35.44 -24.25 31.55
C ALA A 401 -33.90 -24.31 31.63
N GLU A 402 -33.32 -24.09 32.81
CA GLU A 402 -31.86 -24.05 32.98
C GLU A 402 -31.15 -25.42 32.80
N PRO A 403 -31.57 -26.53 33.42
CA PRO A 403 -30.96 -27.84 33.14
C PRO A 403 -31.11 -28.23 31.66
N ARG A 404 -32.23 -27.88 31.03
CA ARG A 404 -32.48 -28.12 29.59
C ARG A 404 -31.58 -27.27 28.69
N ARG A 405 -31.28 -26.03 29.09
CA ARG A 405 -30.29 -25.15 28.43
C ARG A 405 -28.87 -25.70 28.55
N LEU A 406 -28.48 -26.19 29.73
CA LEU A 406 -27.18 -26.82 29.97
C LEU A 406 -27.00 -28.10 29.13
N ALA A 407 -28.02 -28.94 29.03
CA ALA A 407 -28.03 -30.09 28.13
C ALA A 407 -27.89 -29.66 26.66
N LEU A 408 -28.70 -28.71 26.19
CA LEU A 408 -28.64 -28.17 24.83
C LEU A 408 -27.29 -27.52 24.48
N ALA A 409 -26.65 -26.83 25.43
CA ALA A 409 -25.30 -26.29 25.25
C ALA A 409 -24.23 -27.39 25.14
N SER A 410 -24.40 -28.48 25.89
CA SER A 410 -23.48 -29.63 25.89
C SER A 410 -23.60 -30.44 24.60
N ASP A 411 -24.83 -30.75 24.18
CA ASP A 411 -25.14 -31.43 22.90
C ASP A 411 -24.67 -30.60 21.70
N LEU A 412 -24.93 -29.28 21.69
CA LEU A 412 -24.44 -28.39 20.64
C LEU A 412 -22.91 -28.34 20.59
N ARG A 413 -22.23 -28.29 21.75
CA ARG A 413 -20.76 -28.32 21.82
C ARG A 413 -20.21 -29.63 21.23
N TRP A 414 -20.83 -30.77 21.55
CA TRP A 414 -20.46 -32.08 21.00
C TRP A 414 -20.68 -32.17 19.48
N LEU A 415 -21.84 -31.70 18.99
CA LEU A 415 -22.15 -31.64 17.56
C LEU A 415 -21.15 -30.78 16.78
N ILE A 416 -20.68 -29.68 17.38
CA ILE A 416 -19.63 -28.84 16.81
C ILE A 416 -18.28 -29.58 16.84
N SER A 417 -17.87 -30.20 17.95
CA SER A 417 -16.56 -30.87 18.04
C SER A 417 -16.42 -32.07 17.10
N GLU A 418 -17.50 -32.82 16.85
CA GLU A 418 -17.53 -33.90 15.86
C GLU A 418 -17.64 -33.40 14.40
N GLY A 419 -17.91 -32.10 14.20
CA GLY A 419 -18.01 -31.47 12.90
C GLY A 419 -19.34 -31.68 12.18
N TYR A 420 -20.39 -32.08 12.91
CA TYR A 420 -21.77 -32.23 12.40
C TYR A 420 -22.54 -30.92 12.33
N VAL A 421 -22.14 -29.91 13.12
CA VAL A 421 -22.60 -28.52 13.02
C VAL A 421 -21.36 -27.63 12.85
N ILE A 422 -21.46 -26.61 11.99
CA ILE A 422 -20.38 -25.66 11.74
C ILE A 422 -20.72 -24.35 12.41
N GLU A 423 -19.89 -23.93 13.37
CA GLU A 423 -19.89 -22.57 13.89
C GLU A 423 -18.93 -21.68 13.07
N PHE A 424 -19.38 -20.51 12.64
CA PHE A 424 -18.58 -19.54 11.91
C PHE A 424 -18.12 -18.36 12.79
N ASN A 425 -17.10 -17.63 12.33
CA ASN A 425 -16.50 -16.51 13.06
C ASN A 425 -17.41 -15.28 13.26
N ASP A 426 -18.64 -15.30 12.74
CA ASP A 426 -19.72 -14.34 12.96
C ASP A 426 -20.72 -14.81 14.04
N GLY A 427 -20.47 -15.98 14.66
CA GLY A 427 -21.33 -16.60 15.67
C GLY A 427 -22.54 -17.36 15.10
N SER A 428 -22.64 -17.47 13.77
CA SER A 428 -23.72 -18.21 13.12
C SER A 428 -23.41 -19.70 12.96
N LEU A 429 -24.46 -20.51 12.92
CA LEU A 429 -24.43 -21.95 12.78
C LEU A 429 -25.02 -22.34 11.40
N ASP A 430 -24.34 -23.22 10.67
CA ASP A 430 -24.93 -23.93 9.53
C ASP A 430 -24.59 -25.42 9.58
N LEU A 431 -25.38 -26.23 8.87
CA LEU A 431 -25.05 -27.63 8.64
C LEU A 431 -23.96 -27.81 7.55
N PRO A 432 -23.13 -28.87 7.67
CA PRO A 432 -22.26 -29.36 6.61
C PRO A 432 -22.97 -29.56 5.28
N ARG A 433 -22.35 -29.12 4.16
CA ARG A 433 -22.89 -29.38 2.83
C ARG A 433 -22.78 -30.86 2.48
N THR A 434 -23.89 -31.60 2.63
CA THR A 434 -24.10 -32.84 1.88
C THR A 434 -23.97 -32.57 0.39
N LYS A 435 -23.21 -33.41 -0.33
CA LYS A 435 -23.14 -33.36 -1.79
C LYS A 435 -24.41 -33.99 -2.37
N SER A 436 -25.54 -33.28 -2.31
CA SER A 436 -26.72 -33.67 -3.06
C SER A 436 -26.38 -33.68 -4.56
N LYS A 437 -26.56 -34.83 -5.19
CA LYS A 437 -26.24 -35.07 -6.60
C LYS A 437 -27.40 -34.56 -7.47
N GLN A 438 -27.69 -33.26 -7.41
CA GLN A 438 -28.76 -32.65 -8.21
C GLN A 438 -28.24 -32.16 -9.60
N PRO A 439 -29.10 -32.15 -10.65
CA PRO A 439 -28.65 -31.92 -12.02
C PRO A 439 -28.19 -30.49 -12.31
N ARG A 440 -27.30 -30.32 -13.29
CA ARG A 440 -26.58 -29.07 -13.63
C ARG A 440 -27.45 -27.87 -14.07
N GLN A 441 -28.76 -28.00 -14.19
CA GLN A 441 -29.64 -26.99 -14.81
C GLN A 441 -29.85 -25.72 -13.97
N SER A 442 -29.61 -25.76 -12.66
CA SER A 442 -29.77 -24.58 -11.78
C SER A 442 -28.57 -23.62 -11.76
N ALA A 443 -27.46 -23.94 -12.44
CA ALA A 443 -26.25 -23.14 -12.43
C ALA A 443 -26.36 -21.81 -13.21
N GLU A 444 -27.08 -21.78 -14.33
CA GLU A 444 -27.18 -20.58 -15.18
C GLU A 444 -28.13 -19.52 -14.60
N ALA A 445 -29.25 -19.94 -13.98
CA ALA A 445 -30.20 -19.02 -13.35
C ALA A 445 -29.58 -18.26 -12.14
N LEU A 446 -28.72 -18.93 -11.37
CA LEU A 446 -28.06 -18.34 -10.20
C LEU A 446 -26.92 -17.37 -10.56
N ALA A 447 -26.29 -17.53 -11.74
CA ALA A 447 -25.24 -16.63 -12.22
C ALA A 447 -25.77 -15.22 -12.56
N ALA A 448 -27.03 -15.11 -13.01
CA ALA A 448 -27.66 -13.83 -13.31
C ALA A 448 -27.95 -13.00 -12.04
N SER A 449 -28.41 -13.65 -10.96
CA SER A 449 -28.73 -12.98 -9.69
C SER A 449 -27.50 -12.43 -8.95
N ALA A 450 -26.34 -13.10 -9.09
CA ALA A 450 -25.10 -12.68 -8.44
C ALA A 450 -24.58 -11.30 -8.88
N ARG A 451 -24.98 -10.79 -10.06
CA ARG A 451 -24.62 -9.44 -10.55
C ARG A 451 -25.45 -8.30 -9.96
N ALA A 452 -26.52 -8.59 -9.21
CA ALA A 452 -27.43 -7.57 -8.68
C ALA A 452 -27.15 -7.14 -7.22
N VAL A 453 -26.27 -7.86 -6.50
CA VAL A 453 -26.06 -7.67 -5.04
C VAL A 453 -24.85 -6.77 -4.72
N ASP A 454 -24.11 -6.31 -5.73
CA ASP A 454 -22.88 -5.50 -5.60
C ASP A 454 -23.09 -4.06 -5.07
N THR A 455 -24.29 -3.69 -4.62
CA THR A 455 -24.67 -2.30 -4.30
C THR A 455 -25.16 -2.05 -2.86
N LEU A 456 -25.19 -3.05 -1.97
CA LEU A 456 -25.78 -2.90 -0.62
C LEU A 456 -24.97 -3.49 0.56
N ALA A 457 -23.64 -3.60 0.41
CA ALA A 457 -22.74 -4.00 1.50
C ALA A 457 -21.82 -2.85 1.95
N SER A 458 -22.42 -1.70 2.30
CA SER A 458 -21.74 -0.63 3.03
C SER A 458 -22.09 -0.66 4.51
N THR A 459 -21.06 -0.46 5.35
CA THR A 459 -21.18 -0.06 6.76
C THR A 459 -21.66 -1.15 7.74
N THR A 460 -20.80 -2.15 7.98
CA THR A 460 -20.73 -2.80 9.30
C THR A 460 -19.27 -2.87 9.76
N LEU A 461 -18.91 -2.05 10.75
CA LEU A 461 -17.66 -2.19 11.50
C LEU A 461 -17.79 -3.41 12.41
N TRP A 462 -17.24 -4.56 12.00
CA TRP A 462 -17.16 -5.74 12.86
C TRP A 462 -15.92 -5.67 13.77
N PRO A 463 -16.05 -5.87 15.09
CA PRO A 463 -14.94 -5.82 16.03
C PRO A 463 -14.07 -7.08 15.92
N LEU A 464 -12.99 -6.99 15.13
CA LEU A 464 -11.92 -7.98 15.13
C LEU A 464 -11.02 -7.77 16.35
N GLN A 465 -11.22 -8.54 17.42
CA GLN A 465 -10.20 -8.75 18.46
C GLN A 465 -9.49 -10.10 18.25
N LEU A 466 -8.79 -10.24 17.11
CA LEU A 466 -7.59 -11.06 17.10
C LEU A 466 -6.52 -10.30 17.89
N ILE A 467 -6.17 -10.80 19.07
CA ILE A 467 -5.15 -10.20 19.92
C ILE A 467 -3.79 -10.52 19.31
N TRP A 468 -3.29 -9.60 18.48
CA TRP A 468 -1.93 -9.64 17.98
C TRP A 468 -0.97 -9.25 19.09
N ARG A 469 -0.12 -10.18 19.54
CA ARG A 469 1.14 -9.79 20.19
C ARG A 469 2.09 -9.34 19.08
N GLU A 470 2.33 -8.03 19.00
CA GLU A 470 3.52 -7.52 18.32
C GLU A 470 4.76 -7.87 19.18
N PRO A 471 5.89 -8.25 18.56
CA PRO A 471 7.14 -8.55 19.27
C PRO A 471 7.85 -7.28 19.73
#